data_AF-A0A2U3XV98-F1
#
_entry.id   AF-A0A2U3XV98-F1
#
_cell.length_a   1.000
_cell.length_b   1.000
_cell.length_c   1.000
_cell.angle_alpha   90.00
_cell.angle_beta   90.00
_cell.angle_gamma   90.00
#
_symmetry.space_group_name_H-M   'P 1'
#
loop_
_entity.id
_entity.type
_entity.pdbx_description
1 polymer ?
#
loop_
_entity_poly.entity_id
_entity_poly.type
_entity_poly.pdbx_seq_one_letter_code
_entity_poly.pdbx_strand_id
1 'polypeptide(L)'
;MRAWSLLLLVALLALGSQLPAASARTKGEKFGGCPPDDGPCLLSVPDHCLDDSQCPARMKCCYKACFRQCVPLISVKRGRCPEDHLHCLSPVQHLCNRDSDCRGSNRCCLGACGRDCRNPI
;
A
#
# COMPACT_ATOMS: atom_id res chain seq x y z
N MET A 1 -18.10 -52.98 -7.29
CA MET A 1 -16.98 -52.34 -6.56
C MET A 1 -16.23 -51.28 -7.37
N ARG A 2 -16.00 -51.44 -8.68
CA ARG A 2 -15.23 -50.46 -9.49
C ARG A 2 -15.96 -49.14 -9.78
N ALA A 3 -17.26 -49.16 -10.06
CA ALA A 3 -18.02 -47.94 -10.38
C ALA A 3 -18.15 -46.98 -9.18
N TRP A 4 -18.34 -47.51 -7.97
CA TRP A 4 -18.43 -46.70 -6.74
C TRP A 4 -17.10 -46.00 -6.44
N SER A 5 -15.98 -46.70 -6.64
CA SER A 5 -14.65 -46.13 -6.47
C SER A 5 -14.39 -44.98 -7.45
N LEU A 6 -14.85 -45.12 -8.70
CA LEU A 6 -14.74 -44.06 -9.71
C LEU A 6 -15.62 -42.85 -9.38
N LEU A 7 -16.84 -43.09 -8.87
CA LEU A 7 -17.74 -42.01 -8.44
C LEU A 7 -17.19 -41.23 -7.25
N LEU A 8 -16.57 -41.91 -6.28
CA LEU A 8 -15.88 -41.26 -5.14
C LEU A 8 -14.66 -40.44 -5.59
N LEU A 9 -13.86 -40.95 -6.52
CA LEU A 9 -12.72 -40.22 -7.08
C LEU A 9 -13.14 -38.95 -7.84
N VAL A 10 -14.23 -39.02 -8.61
CA VAL A 10 -14.79 -37.85 -9.32
C VAL A 10 -15.34 -36.82 -8.32
N ALA A 11 -16.00 -37.26 -7.24
CA ALA A 11 -16.50 -36.36 -6.19
C ALA A 11 -15.36 -35.67 -5.41
N LEU A 12 -14.26 -36.38 -5.13
CA LEU A 12 -13.08 -35.81 -4.46
C LEU A 12 -12.34 -34.79 -5.34
N LEU A 13 -12.24 -35.03 -6.65
CA LEU A 13 -11.66 -34.09 -7.60
C LEU A 13 -12.49 -32.80 -7.74
N ALA A 14 -13.81 -32.89 -7.61
CA ALA A 14 -14.70 -31.72 -7.64
C ALA A 14 -14.64 -30.84 -6.38
N LEU A 15 -14.24 -31.39 -5.22
CA LEU A 15 -14.11 -30.62 -3.96
C LEU A 15 -12.75 -29.91 -3.83
N GLY A 16 -11.75 -30.23 -4.65
CA GLY A 16 -10.40 -29.66 -4.58
C GLY A 16 -10.25 -28.25 -5.14
N SER A 17 -11.28 -27.67 -5.76
CA SER A 17 -11.17 -26.41 -6.51
C SER A 17 -11.60 -25.15 -5.76
N GLN A 18 -11.80 -25.21 -4.44
CA GLN A 18 -12.22 -24.06 -3.64
C GLN A 18 -11.25 -23.79 -2.49
N LEU A 19 -9.97 -23.64 -2.81
CA LEU A 19 -9.07 -22.90 -1.92
C LEU A 19 -9.26 -21.41 -2.21
N PRO A 20 -9.65 -20.58 -1.23
CA PRO A 20 -9.66 -19.14 -1.41
C PRO A 20 -8.25 -18.70 -1.81
N ALA A 21 -8.18 -17.89 -2.87
CA ALA A 21 -6.94 -17.34 -3.38
C ALA A 21 -6.15 -16.74 -2.20
N ALA A 22 -5.02 -17.36 -1.87
CA ALA A 22 -4.05 -16.77 -0.98
C ALA A 22 -3.71 -15.39 -1.53
N SER A 23 -3.78 -14.38 -0.65
CA SER A 23 -3.49 -12.97 -0.86
C SER A 23 -2.62 -12.74 -2.10
N ALA A 24 -3.24 -12.21 -3.15
CA ALA A 24 -2.54 -11.81 -4.36
C ALA A 24 -1.56 -10.70 -4.00
N ARG A 25 -0.31 -11.05 -3.69
CA ARG A 25 0.81 -10.13 -3.92
C ARG A 25 0.75 -9.82 -5.40
N THR A 26 0.38 -8.59 -5.74
CA THR A 26 0.50 -8.08 -7.10
C THR A 26 1.94 -8.32 -7.53
N LYS A 27 2.10 -9.04 -8.64
CA LYS A 27 3.40 -9.36 -9.23
C LYS A 27 4.12 -8.02 -9.48
N GLY A 28 5.10 -7.70 -8.65
CA GLY A 28 5.85 -6.44 -8.74
C GLY A 28 5.89 -5.58 -7.48
N GLU A 29 5.11 -5.85 -6.42
CA GLU A 29 5.10 -4.99 -5.22
C GLU A 29 6.37 -5.13 -4.35
N LYS A 30 7.05 -4.01 -4.07
CA LYS A 30 8.21 -3.95 -3.17
C LYS A 30 7.80 -3.55 -1.75
N PHE A 31 8.49 -4.11 -0.74
CA PHE A 31 8.29 -3.76 0.67
C PHE A 31 8.65 -2.29 0.96
N GLY A 32 7.93 -1.68 1.91
CA GLY A 32 8.02 -0.25 2.22
C GLY A 32 6.92 0.56 1.53
N GLY A 33 6.98 1.88 1.68
CA GLY A 33 5.95 2.79 1.19
C GLY A 33 6.50 3.91 0.32
N CYS A 34 5.56 4.65 -0.27
CA CYS A 34 5.85 5.93 -0.91
C CYS A 34 6.06 7.02 0.15
N PRO A 35 7.07 7.89 0.00
CA PRO A 35 7.18 9.09 0.81
C PRO A 35 5.95 10.00 0.60
N PRO A 36 5.60 10.86 1.57
CA PRO A 36 4.55 11.85 1.36
C PRO A 36 4.85 12.77 0.17
N ASP A 37 3.79 13.18 -0.52
CA ASP A 37 3.85 14.12 -1.63
C ASP A 37 3.39 15.50 -1.18
N ASP A 38 4.31 16.28 -0.61
CA ASP A 38 4.06 17.68 -0.22
C ASP A 38 4.46 18.68 -1.30
N GLY A 39 4.96 18.16 -2.43
CA GLY A 39 5.44 19.00 -3.52
C GLY A 39 4.28 19.66 -4.24
N PRO A 40 4.47 20.89 -4.76
CA PRO A 40 3.49 21.48 -5.64
C PRO A 40 3.32 20.65 -6.92
N CYS A 41 2.08 20.58 -7.39
CA CYS A 41 1.74 20.07 -8.70
C CYS A 41 2.11 21.11 -9.76
N LEU A 42 3.36 21.12 -10.21
CA LEU A 42 3.85 22.16 -11.14
C LEU A 42 3.50 21.85 -12.60
N LEU A 43 3.58 20.58 -13.00
CA LEU A 43 3.34 20.14 -14.37
C LEU A 43 2.88 18.68 -14.37
N SER A 44 1.73 18.42 -14.99
CA SER A 44 1.29 17.05 -15.27
C SER A 44 2.04 16.54 -16.49
N VAL A 45 2.93 15.58 -16.29
CA VAL A 45 3.63 14.86 -17.36
C VAL A 45 3.18 13.40 -17.38
N PRO A 46 3.39 12.66 -18.47
CA PRO A 46 3.05 11.23 -18.50
C PRO A 46 3.77 10.44 -17.40
N ASP A 47 3.08 9.41 -16.91
CA ASP A 47 3.64 8.50 -15.91
C ASP A 47 4.89 7.79 -16.45
N HIS A 48 5.97 7.79 -15.65
CA HIS A 48 7.24 7.13 -15.98
C HIS A 48 7.30 5.67 -15.52
N CYS A 49 6.35 5.23 -14.71
CA CYS A 49 6.21 3.86 -14.23
C CYS A 49 4.74 3.56 -13.95
N LEU A 50 4.34 2.28 -14.03
CA LEU A 50 2.99 1.84 -13.64
C LEU A 50 2.99 1.11 -12.28
N ASP A 51 4.06 0.38 -11.99
CA ASP A 51 4.23 -0.43 -10.78
C ASP A 51 5.72 -0.53 -10.38
N ASP A 52 6.00 -1.05 -9.17
CA ASP A 52 7.37 -1.04 -8.65
C ASP A 52 8.35 -1.94 -9.41
N SER A 53 7.88 -2.88 -10.26
CA SER A 53 8.75 -3.77 -11.03
C SER A 53 9.55 -3.02 -12.09
N GLN A 54 9.04 -1.88 -12.55
CA GLN A 54 9.71 -0.98 -13.50
C GLN A 54 10.77 -0.10 -12.83
N CYS A 55 10.74 -0.01 -11.50
CA CYS A 55 11.69 0.79 -10.75
C CYS A 55 12.95 0.00 -10.37
N PRO A 56 14.11 0.66 -10.23
CA PRO A 56 15.31 0.04 -9.69
C PRO A 56 15.13 -0.52 -8.28
N ALA A 57 16.12 -1.30 -7.82
CA ALA A 57 16.17 -1.77 -6.45
C ALA A 57 16.04 -0.58 -5.46
N ARG A 58 15.32 -0.79 -4.36
CA ARG A 58 15.03 0.23 -3.33
C ARG A 58 14.24 1.46 -3.80
N MET A 59 13.63 1.41 -4.97
CA MET A 59 12.69 2.42 -5.45
C MET A 59 11.30 1.82 -5.68
N LYS A 60 10.26 2.62 -5.43
CA LYS A 60 8.85 2.29 -5.66
C LYS A 60 8.26 3.26 -6.69
N CYS A 61 7.27 2.80 -7.43
CA CYS A 61 6.50 3.62 -8.34
C CYS A 61 5.42 4.38 -7.56
N CYS A 62 5.62 5.68 -7.38
CA CYS A 62 4.78 6.50 -6.51
C CYS A 62 4.24 7.69 -7.28
N TYR A 63 3.01 8.09 -6.96
CA TYR A 63 2.48 9.37 -7.41
C TYR A 63 3.16 10.49 -6.63
N LYS A 64 3.87 11.37 -7.32
CA LYS A 64 4.59 12.50 -6.72
C LYS A 64 4.62 13.67 -7.68
N ALA A 65 4.22 14.86 -7.21
CA ALA A 65 4.14 16.08 -8.01
C ALA A 65 3.33 15.88 -9.30
N CYS A 66 2.19 15.20 -9.21
CA CYS A 66 1.22 14.99 -10.29
C CYS A 66 1.55 14.00 -11.41
N PHE A 67 2.51 13.10 -11.19
CA PHE A 67 2.73 11.96 -12.08
C PHE A 67 3.38 10.81 -11.31
N ARG A 68 3.35 9.60 -11.87
CA ARG A 68 4.04 8.42 -11.32
C ARG A 68 5.50 8.42 -11.73
N GLN A 69 6.35 8.28 -10.73
CA GLN A 69 7.79 8.19 -10.91
C GLN A 69 8.42 7.26 -9.88
N CYS A 70 9.59 6.73 -10.21
CA CYS A 70 10.36 5.93 -9.29
C CYS A 70 11.00 6.83 -8.22
N VAL A 71 10.60 6.63 -6.97
CA VAL A 71 11.14 7.37 -5.82
C VAL A 71 11.74 6.40 -4.81
N PRO A 72 12.73 6.85 -3.99
CA PRO A 72 13.26 6.03 -2.91
C PRO A 72 12.15 5.57 -1.97
N LEU A 73 12.10 4.26 -1.70
CA LEU A 73 11.15 3.72 -0.74
C LEU A 73 11.46 4.21 0.68
N ILE A 74 10.41 4.30 1.50
CA ILE A 74 10.54 4.58 2.93
C ILE A 74 10.13 3.36 3.75
N SER A 75 10.69 3.25 4.96
CA SER A 75 10.23 2.26 5.94
C SER A 75 8.85 2.64 6.45
N VAL A 76 7.97 1.64 6.56
CA VAL A 76 6.59 1.79 7.00
C VAL A 76 6.35 0.82 8.16
N LYS A 77 5.81 1.33 9.27
CA LYS A 77 5.47 0.50 10.43
C LYS A 77 4.20 -0.31 10.17
N ARG A 78 4.01 -1.35 10.98
CA ARG A 78 2.86 -2.27 10.87
C ARG A 78 1.52 -1.59 11.18
N GLY A 79 0.43 -2.21 10.73
CA GLY A 79 -0.94 -1.67 10.80
C GLY A 79 -1.20 -0.62 9.71
N ARG A 80 -2.36 0.03 9.69
CA ARG A 80 -2.70 1.11 8.73
C ARG A 80 -3.05 2.40 9.46
N CYS A 81 -2.97 3.53 8.76
CA CYS A 81 -3.48 4.78 9.31
C CYS A 81 -5.00 4.72 9.43
N PRO A 82 -5.59 5.22 10.54
CA PRO A 82 -7.03 5.43 10.61
C PRO A 82 -7.44 6.47 9.56
N GLU A 83 -8.64 6.30 9.00
CA GLU A 83 -9.22 7.29 8.09
C GLU A 83 -9.70 8.51 8.88
N ASP A 84 -9.46 9.70 8.33
CA ASP A 84 -9.94 10.97 8.87
C ASP A 84 -10.96 11.56 7.89
N HIS A 85 -12.21 11.70 8.32
CA HIS A 85 -13.31 12.23 7.51
C HIS A 85 -13.59 13.71 7.80
N LEU A 86 -12.75 14.37 8.61
CA LEU A 86 -12.93 15.77 8.96
C LEU A 86 -12.33 16.69 7.90
N HIS A 87 -12.93 17.88 7.74
CA HIS A 87 -12.38 18.95 6.92
C HIS A 87 -11.46 19.82 7.76
N CYS A 88 -10.36 20.27 7.16
CA CYS A 88 -9.46 21.18 7.84
C CYS A 88 -10.01 22.62 7.90
N LEU A 89 -10.02 23.20 9.10
CA LEU A 89 -10.44 24.58 9.35
C LEU A 89 -9.28 25.48 9.81
N SER A 90 -8.05 24.97 9.78
CA SER A 90 -6.86 25.65 10.27
C SER A 90 -5.73 25.56 9.23
N PRO A 91 -4.64 26.31 9.38
CA PRO A 91 -3.47 26.11 8.54
C PRO A 91 -2.99 24.66 8.62
N VAL A 92 -2.62 24.09 7.47
CA VAL A 92 -2.06 22.74 7.40
C VAL A 92 -0.70 22.74 8.11
N GLN A 93 -0.48 21.77 9.00
CA GLN A 93 0.79 21.56 9.67
C GLN A 93 1.16 20.08 9.71
N HIS A 94 2.38 19.77 9.29
CA HIS A 94 2.93 18.42 9.36
C HIS A 94 3.83 18.31 10.59
N LEU A 95 3.35 17.60 11.62
CA LEU A 95 4.10 17.31 12.85
C LEU A 95 5.04 16.10 12.68
N CYS A 96 4.86 15.35 11.60
CA CYS A 96 5.74 14.25 11.18
C CYS A 96 5.77 14.17 9.65
N ASN A 97 6.81 13.53 9.11
CA ASN A 97 6.94 13.25 7.68
C ASN A 97 7.04 11.75 7.38
N ARG A 98 7.55 10.94 8.32
CA ARG A 98 7.68 9.49 8.17
C ARG A 98 7.35 8.79 9.47
N ASP A 99 7.00 7.51 9.39
CA ASP A 99 6.72 6.70 10.57
C ASP A 99 7.88 6.67 11.57
N SER A 100 9.13 6.82 11.10
CA SER A 100 10.33 6.92 11.95
C SER A 100 10.34 8.13 12.88
N ASP A 101 9.60 9.18 12.55
CA ASP A 101 9.52 10.40 13.36
C ASP A 101 8.61 10.17 14.58
N CYS A 102 7.73 9.17 14.49
CA CYS A 102 6.80 8.81 15.54
C CYS A 102 7.40 7.78 16.50
N ARG A 103 7.08 7.91 17.79
CA ARG A 103 7.53 6.96 18.83
C ARG A 103 6.80 5.62 18.74
N GLY A 104 7.46 4.55 19.19
CA GLY A 104 6.86 3.21 19.30
C GLY A 104 6.28 2.71 17.98
N SER A 105 5.06 2.16 18.03
CA SER A 105 4.32 1.66 16.87
C SER A 105 3.52 2.73 16.13
N ASN A 106 3.52 3.98 16.59
CA ASN A 106 2.71 5.04 15.98
C ASN A 106 3.20 5.33 14.56
N ARG A 107 2.24 5.55 13.67
CA ARG A 107 2.47 5.88 12.26
C ARG A 107 2.27 7.36 12.01
N CYS A 108 3.00 7.90 11.05
CA CYS A 108 2.78 9.26 10.58
C CYS A 108 1.66 9.25 9.55
N CYS A 109 0.50 9.75 9.95
CA CYS A 109 -0.74 9.62 9.19
C CYS A 109 -1.22 10.97 8.69
N LEU A 110 -1.80 10.99 7.49
CA LEU A 110 -2.53 12.16 7.01
C LEU A 110 -3.87 12.23 7.75
N GLY A 111 -4.07 13.32 8.49
CA GLY A 111 -5.37 13.71 9.03
C GLY A 111 -5.92 14.93 8.30
N ALA A 112 -6.98 15.53 8.84
CA ALA A 112 -7.62 16.70 8.25
C ALA A 112 -6.63 17.85 8.00
N CYS A 113 -5.90 18.27 9.04
CA CYS A 113 -5.03 19.45 9.00
C CYS A 113 -3.53 19.15 8.88
N GLY A 114 -3.18 18.16 8.08
CA GLY A 114 -1.78 17.76 7.86
C GLY A 114 -1.48 16.41 8.47
N ARG A 115 -0.27 16.22 9.00
CA ARG A 115 0.19 14.91 9.45
C ARG A 115 0.56 14.89 10.92
N ASP A 116 0.19 13.82 11.60
CA ASP A 116 0.54 13.58 12.99
C ASP A 116 0.68 12.08 13.31
N CYS A 117 1.22 11.81 14.49
CA CYS A 117 1.48 10.44 14.93
C CYS A 117 0.22 9.80 15.51
N ARG A 118 -0.33 8.81 14.80
CA ARG A 118 -1.57 8.10 15.18
C ARG A 118 -1.28 6.64 15.51
N ASN A 119 -2.09 6.06 16.40
CA ASN A 119 -2.09 4.62 16.62
C ASN A 119 -2.64 3.92 15.37
N PRO A 120 -1.95 2.92 14.81
CA PRO A 120 -2.43 2.23 13.64
C PRO A 120 -3.57 1.25 13.96
N ILE A 121 -4.42 0.97 12.96
CA ILE A 121 -5.51 -0.02 12.98
C ILE A 121 -5.21 -1.26 12.14
#